data_AF-A0A4R6WJ36-F1
#
_entry.id   AF-A0A4R6WJ36-F1
#
_cell.length_a   1.000
_cell.length_b   1.000
_cell.length_c   1.000
_cell.angle_alpha   90.00
_cell.angle_beta   90.00
_cell.angle_gamma   90.00
#
_symmetry.space_group_name_H-M   'P 1'
#
loop_
_entity.id
_entity.type
_entity.pdbx_description
1 polymer ?
#
loop_
_entity_poly.entity_id
_entity_poly.type
_entity_poly.pdbx_seq_one_letter_code
_entity_poly.pdbx_strand_id
1 'polypeptide(L)'
;MKNDFHEKRIALKGYIDLENLRIQGKELHCQLVDKEGKHLSHLFIKESNKNSLKLDIKNEEKVNYLHYIDIDYPNSYILDNEGKSLPLTQNVLVSFDIKYSKNAKTDSFVLSEATEDGAHPFFKEFAKKGQQYYFFHADNIRIDKI
;
A
#
# COMPACT_ATOMS: atom_id res chain seq x y z
N MET A 1 18.55 26.58 -4.62
CA MET A 1 17.08 26.77 -4.60
C MET A 1 16.59 26.34 -3.23
N LYS A 2 15.91 27.20 -2.47
CA LYS A 2 15.45 26.84 -1.11
C LYS A 2 14.12 26.11 -1.23
N ASN A 3 14.05 24.91 -0.67
CA ASN A 3 12.84 24.11 -0.60
C ASN A 3 12.38 24.07 0.85
N ASP A 4 11.07 24.07 1.03
CA ASP A 4 10.43 23.86 2.33
C ASP A 4 9.88 22.44 2.38
N PHE A 5 10.06 21.80 3.53
CA PHE A 5 9.58 20.45 3.79
C PHE A 5 8.21 20.53 4.44
N HIS A 6 7.26 19.77 3.89
CA HIS A 6 5.88 19.75 4.34
C HIS A 6 5.46 18.32 4.67
N GLU A 7 4.54 18.23 5.62
CA GLU A 7 3.92 16.98 6.04
C GLU A 7 2.40 17.18 6.10
N LYS A 8 1.65 16.18 5.65
CA LYS A 8 0.19 16.17 5.76
C LYS A 8 -0.33 14.76 6.06
N ARG A 9 -1.25 14.64 7.02
CA ARG A 9 -1.98 13.38 7.24
C ARG A 9 -2.99 13.17 6.10
N ILE A 10 -2.95 12.01 5.48
CA ILE A 10 -3.96 11.52 4.53
C ILE A 10 -4.62 10.29 5.14
N ALA A 11 -5.91 10.11 4.88
CA ALA A 11 -6.65 8.90 5.23
C ALA A 11 -7.47 8.42 4.03
N LEU A 12 -7.36 7.14 3.73
CA LEU A 12 -8.09 6.44 2.68
C LEU A 12 -9.03 5.43 3.35
N LYS A 13 -10.29 5.44 2.91
CA LYS A 13 -11.31 4.48 3.35
C LYS A 13 -11.50 3.43 2.26
N GLY A 14 -11.41 2.16 2.61
CA GLY A 14 -11.62 1.08 1.66
C GLY A 14 -11.62 -0.31 2.27
N TYR A 15 -11.62 -1.32 1.41
CA TYR A 15 -11.56 -2.73 1.75
C TYR A 15 -10.19 -3.30 1.39
N ILE A 16 -9.72 -4.26 2.19
CA ILE A 16 -8.52 -5.03 1.84
C ILE A 16 -8.92 -6.07 0.81
N ASP A 17 -8.39 -5.93 -0.40
CA ASP A 17 -8.58 -6.86 -1.51
C ASP A 17 -7.37 -7.79 -1.67
N LEU A 18 -7.65 -9.09 -1.77
CA LEU A 18 -6.66 -10.15 -1.94
C LEU A 18 -6.68 -10.80 -3.33
N GLU A 19 -7.48 -10.31 -4.30
CA GLU A 19 -7.53 -10.89 -5.66
C GLU A 19 -6.13 -10.98 -6.30
N ASN A 20 -5.27 -10.00 -6.00
CA ASN A 20 -3.90 -9.94 -6.47
C ASN A 20 -2.87 -10.18 -5.35
N LEU A 21 -3.21 -10.98 -4.35
CA LEU A 21 -2.33 -11.27 -3.22
C LEU A 21 -1.00 -11.88 -3.72
N ARG A 22 0.11 -11.33 -3.25
CA ARG A 22 1.44 -11.92 -3.41
C ARG A 22 2.09 -12.09 -2.06
N ILE A 23 2.74 -13.22 -1.87
CA ILE A 23 3.44 -13.56 -0.63
C ILE A 23 4.93 -13.57 -0.93
N GLN A 24 5.68 -12.70 -0.25
CA GLN A 24 7.14 -12.62 -0.37
C GLN A 24 7.78 -12.74 1.02
N GLY A 25 8.18 -13.96 1.37
CA GLY A 25 8.69 -14.24 2.71
C GLY A 25 7.61 -14.05 3.77
N LYS A 26 7.76 -13.02 4.61
CA LYS A 26 6.80 -12.67 5.69
C LYS A 26 5.95 -11.43 5.36
N GLU A 27 5.95 -11.00 4.10
CA GLU A 27 5.21 -9.83 3.64
C GLU A 27 4.11 -10.24 2.66
N LEU A 28 2.92 -9.71 2.91
CA LEU A 28 1.71 -9.90 2.13
C LEU A 28 1.46 -8.61 1.34
N HIS A 29 1.47 -8.74 0.03
CA HIS A 29 1.23 -7.65 -0.90
C HIS A 29 -0.22 -7.74 -1.36
N CYS A 30 -1.02 -6.75 -1.00
CA CYS A 30 -2.44 -6.70 -1.30
C CYS A 30 -2.84 -5.29 -1.74
N GLN A 31 -4.13 -5.05 -1.94
CA GLN A 31 -4.65 -3.75 -2.36
C GLN A 31 -5.66 -3.21 -1.35
N LEU A 32 -5.72 -1.88 -1.27
CA LEU A 32 -6.88 -1.17 -0.74
C LEU A 32 -7.75 -0.78 -1.93
N VAL A 33 -9.02 -1.14 -1.89
CA VAL A 33 -10.01 -0.79 -2.93
C VAL A 33 -11.21 -0.04 -2.34
N ASP A 34 -11.90 0.75 -3.14
CA ASP A 34 -13.17 1.36 -2.72
C ASP A 34 -14.32 0.34 -2.75
N LYS A 35 -15.54 0.80 -2.42
CA LYS A 35 -16.76 -0.03 -2.42
C LYS A 35 -17.12 -0.63 -3.79
N GLU A 36 -16.57 -0.08 -4.88
CA GLU A 36 -16.80 -0.52 -6.25
C GLU A 36 -15.66 -1.43 -6.75
N GLY A 37 -14.67 -1.72 -5.89
CA GLY A 37 -13.48 -2.50 -6.25
C GLY A 37 -12.42 -1.68 -6.98
N LYS A 38 -12.53 -0.34 -7.04
CA LYS A 38 -11.51 0.48 -7.69
C LYS A 38 -10.29 0.63 -6.79
N HIS A 39 -9.12 0.47 -7.38
CA HIS A 39 -7.84 0.58 -6.69
C HIS A 39 -7.65 1.96 -6.03
N LEU A 40 -7.27 1.95 -4.75
CA LEU A 40 -6.90 3.15 -3.99
C LEU A 40 -5.40 3.17 -3.65
N SER A 41 -4.84 2.04 -3.22
CA SER A 41 -3.41 1.93 -2.87
C SER A 41 -2.93 0.49 -2.90
N HIS A 42 -1.64 0.30 -3.18
CA HIS A 42 -0.94 -0.94 -2.87
C HIS A 42 -0.58 -0.97 -1.38
N LEU A 43 -0.69 -2.14 -0.74
CA LEU A 43 -0.36 -2.36 0.67
C LEU A 43 0.66 -3.49 0.79
N PHE A 44 1.70 -3.24 1.58
CA PHE A 44 2.74 -4.21 1.93
C PHE A 44 2.65 -4.44 3.43
N ILE A 45 2.15 -5.61 3.83
CA ILE A 45 1.77 -5.91 5.20
C ILE A 45 2.59 -7.07 5.72
N LYS A 46 3.32 -6.86 6.82
CA LYS A 46 4.08 -7.93 7.46
C LYS A 46 3.16 -8.84 8.29
N GLU A 47 3.41 -10.14 8.26
CA GLU A 47 2.61 -11.13 9.00
C GLU A 47 2.68 -11.00 10.53
N SER A 48 3.75 -10.38 11.04
CA SER A 48 4.00 -10.23 12.49
C SER A 48 4.33 -8.78 12.83
N ASN A 49 3.31 -7.97 13.18
CA ASN A 49 3.41 -6.62 13.74
C ASN A 49 2.01 -6.02 14.00
N LYS A 50 1.94 -4.77 14.47
CA LYS A 50 0.75 -3.92 14.31
C LYS A 50 0.37 -3.85 12.82
N ASN A 51 -0.92 -3.74 12.51
CA ASN A 51 -1.41 -3.74 11.12
C ASN A 51 -1.21 -5.06 10.36
N SER A 52 -0.88 -6.18 11.02
CA SER A 52 -0.63 -7.46 10.34
C SER A 52 -1.90 -8.07 9.77
N LEU A 53 -1.78 -8.65 8.58
CA LEU A 53 -2.83 -9.42 7.92
C LEU A 53 -2.74 -10.89 8.36
N LYS A 54 -3.86 -11.45 8.81
CA LYS A 54 -4.02 -12.84 9.25
C LYS A 54 -5.02 -13.52 8.32
N LEU A 55 -4.53 -14.49 7.57
CA LEU A 55 -5.30 -15.26 6.60
C LEU A 55 -5.59 -16.63 7.19
N ASP A 56 -6.86 -17.01 7.18
CA ASP A 56 -7.27 -18.37 7.46
C ASP A 56 -7.32 -19.14 6.13
N ILE A 57 -6.37 -20.06 5.95
CA ILE A 57 -6.18 -20.81 4.71
C ILE A 57 -6.86 -22.18 4.86
N LYS A 58 -7.89 -22.42 4.05
CA LYS A 58 -8.63 -23.68 4.04
C LYS A 58 -7.90 -24.78 3.28
N ASN A 59 -7.32 -24.41 2.14
CA ASN A 59 -6.66 -25.36 1.25
C ASN A 59 -5.48 -24.67 0.53
N GLU A 60 -4.44 -25.46 0.28
CA GLU A 60 -3.23 -25.03 -0.42
C GLU A 60 -2.86 -26.11 -1.45
N GLU A 61 -2.91 -25.78 -2.74
CA GLU A 61 -2.56 -26.72 -3.82
C GLU A 61 -1.44 -26.16 -4.69
N LYS A 62 -0.43 -26.99 -5.00
CA LYS A 62 0.67 -26.65 -5.89
C LYS A 62 0.65 -27.53 -7.13
N VAL A 63 0.32 -26.95 -8.29
CA VAL A 63 0.24 -27.66 -9.58
C VAL A 63 0.90 -26.83 -10.67
N ASN A 64 1.79 -27.45 -11.46
CA ASN A 64 2.42 -26.81 -12.63
C ASN A 64 3.01 -25.41 -12.34
N TYR A 65 3.77 -25.28 -11.24
CA TYR A 65 4.38 -24.03 -10.77
C TYR A 65 3.38 -22.94 -10.32
N LEU A 66 2.08 -23.25 -10.30
CA LEU A 66 1.04 -22.40 -9.74
C LEU A 66 0.74 -22.83 -8.31
N HIS A 67 0.46 -21.82 -7.47
CA HIS A 67 0.14 -21.99 -6.08
C HIS A 67 -1.27 -21.44 -5.84
N TYR A 68 -2.22 -22.34 -5.63
CA TYR A 68 -3.61 -22.02 -5.35
C TYR A 68 -3.83 -22.01 -3.85
N ILE A 69 -4.37 -20.91 -3.33
CA ILE A 69 -4.65 -20.72 -1.91
C ILE A 69 -6.14 -20.40 -1.79
N ASP A 70 -6.87 -21.27 -1.10
CA ASP A 70 -8.27 -21.03 -0.76
C ASP A 70 -8.32 -20.35 0.62
N ILE A 71 -8.84 -19.12 0.65
CA ILE A 71 -8.83 -18.24 1.83
C ILE A 71 -10.25 -18.11 2.37
N ASP A 72 -10.41 -18.38 3.67
CA ASP A 72 -11.64 -18.10 4.38
C ASP A 72 -11.74 -16.62 4.74
N TYR A 73 -12.21 -15.81 3.79
CA TYR A 73 -12.36 -14.35 3.96
C TYR A 73 -13.13 -13.94 5.23
N PRO A 74 -14.27 -14.57 5.60
CA PRO A 74 -14.98 -14.28 6.83
C PRO A 74 -14.18 -14.48 8.13
N ASN A 75 -13.27 -15.45 8.15
CA ASN A 75 -12.43 -15.77 9.32
C ASN A 75 -11.05 -15.10 9.26
N SER A 76 -10.72 -14.50 8.12
CA SER A 76 -9.51 -13.70 7.93
C SER A 76 -9.71 -12.27 8.44
N TYR A 77 -8.65 -11.67 8.97
CA TYR A 77 -8.70 -10.34 9.55
C TYR A 77 -7.37 -9.60 9.42
N ILE A 78 -7.44 -8.29 9.53
CA ILE A 78 -6.27 -7.43 9.77
C ILE A 78 -6.29 -6.97 11.22
N LEU A 79 -5.12 -6.92 11.86
CA LEU A 79 -5.02 -6.26 13.16
C LEU A 79 -5.06 -4.76 12.95
N ASP A 80 -5.87 -4.03 13.71
CA ASP A 80 -5.80 -2.57 13.73
C ASP A 80 -4.51 -2.10 14.43
N ASN A 81 -4.33 -0.78 14.47
CA ASN A 81 -3.16 -0.17 15.08
C ASN A 81 -3.08 -0.39 16.61
N GLU A 82 -4.20 -0.77 17.26
CA GLU A 82 -4.27 -1.17 18.67
C GLU A 82 -4.07 -2.69 18.87
N GLY A 83 -4.02 -3.48 17.79
CA GLY A 83 -3.89 -4.93 17.82
C GLY A 83 -5.22 -5.68 17.92
N LYS A 84 -6.36 -5.02 17.68
CA LYS A 84 -7.68 -5.67 17.64
C LYS A 84 -7.96 -6.19 16.23
N SER A 85 -8.64 -7.33 16.14
CA SER A 85 -9.01 -7.92 14.86
C SER A 85 -10.12 -7.13 14.16
N LEU A 86 -9.87 -6.79 12.89
CA LEU A 86 -10.84 -6.24 11.95
C LEU A 86 -11.07 -7.25 10.82
N PRO A 87 -12.27 -7.84 10.69
CA PRO A 87 -12.56 -8.78 9.60
C PRO A 87 -12.33 -8.13 8.23
N LEU A 88 -11.80 -8.90 7.26
CA LEU A 88 -11.53 -8.37 5.91
C LEU A 88 -12.79 -7.96 5.14
N THR A 89 -13.96 -8.41 5.59
CA THR A 89 -15.27 -8.01 5.06
C THR A 89 -15.69 -6.59 5.45
N GLN A 90 -14.94 -5.92 6.34
CA GLN A 90 -15.23 -4.57 6.80
C GLN A 90 -14.36 -3.53 6.09
N ASN A 91 -14.89 -2.30 5.97
CA ASN A 91 -14.06 -1.17 5.59
C ASN A 91 -13.06 -0.86 6.70
N VAL A 92 -11.85 -0.47 6.29
CA VAL A 92 -10.80 0.04 7.15
C VAL A 92 -10.45 1.47 6.78
N LEU A 93 -9.89 2.20 7.74
CA LEU A 93 -9.27 3.49 7.50
C LEU A 93 -7.75 3.30 7.48
N VAL A 94 -7.14 3.44 6.31
CA VAL A 94 -5.68 3.46 6.17
C VAL A 94 -5.23 4.91 6.20
N SER A 95 -4.47 5.30 7.21
CA SER A 95 -3.97 6.67 7.34
C SER A 95 -2.47 6.73 7.45
N PHE A 96 -1.85 7.73 6.84
CA PHE A 96 -0.41 7.89 6.75
C PHE A 96 -0.04 9.36 6.58
N ASP A 97 1.17 9.71 6.97
CA ASP A 97 1.72 11.05 6.78
C ASP A 97 2.42 11.08 5.42
N ILE A 98 1.95 11.94 4.52
CA ILE A 98 2.65 12.23 3.27
C ILE A 98 3.63 13.36 3.51
N LYS A 99 4.90 13.09 3.20
CA LYS A 99 6.02 14.01 3.30
C LYS A 99 6.46 14.41 1.91
N TYR A 100 6.59 15.71 1.67
CA TYR A 100 6.94 16.25 0.37
C TYR A 100 7.67 17.58 0.48
N SER A 101 8.41 17.93 -0.58
CA SER A 101 9.09 19.21 -0.69
C SER A 101 8.38 20.12 -1.68
N LYS A 102 8.30 21.41 -1.35
CA LYS A 102 7.86 22.46 -2.25
C LYS A 102 8.93 23.53 -2.40
N ASN A 103 8.93 24.21 -3.54
CA ASN A 103 9.75 25.39 -3.72
C ASN A 103 9.23 26.53 -2.83
N ALA A 104 10.10 27.13 -2.00
CA ALA A 104 9.71 28.14 -1.02
C ALA A 104 9.19 29.45 -1.63
N LYS A 105 9.50 29.74 -2.90
CA LYS A 105 9.06 30.97 -3.59
C LYS A 105 7.78 30.79 -4.39
N THR A 106 7.59 29.62 -5.00
CA THR A 106 6.47 29.36 -5.92
C THR A 106 5.38 28.47 -5.34
N ASP A 107 5.60 27.84 -4.18
CA ASP A 107 4.73 26.84 -3.55
C ASP A 107 4.42 25.60 -4.43
N SER A 108 5.15 25.45 -5.54
CA SER A 108 5.03 24.30 -6.43
C SER A 108 5.79 23.09 -5.87
N PHE A 109 5.27 21.89 -6.09
CA PHE A 109 5.98 20.65 -5.77
C PHE A 109 7.33 20.59 -6.49
N VAL A 110 8.32 20.01 -5.82
CA VAL A 110 9.64 19.77 -6.42
C VAL A 110 9.54 18.59 -7.37
N LEU A 111 9.91 18.81 -8.63
CA LEU A 111 10.02 17.78 -9.65
C LEU A 111 11.35 17.03 -9.48
N SER A 112 11.27 15.71 -9.55
CA SER A 112 12.40 14.79 -9.72
C SER A 112 12.45 14.34 -11.17
N GLU A 113 13.64 13.99 -11.65
CA GLU A 113 13.87 13.54 -13.03
C GLU A 113 14.50 12.15 -13.01
N ALA A 114 14.06 11.27 -13.90
CA ALA A 114 14.70 9.98 -14.11
C ALA A 114 16.09 10.17 -14.74
N THR A 115 17.14 9.72 -14.06
CA THR A 115 18.53 9.91 -14.50
C THR A 115 19.00 8.91 -15.54
N GLU A 116 18.31 7.79 -15.66
CA GLU A 116 18.59 6.69 -16.57
C GLU A 116 17.31 6.02 -17.05
N ASP A 117 17.41 5.34 -18.19
CA ASP A 117 16.37 4.48 -18.74
C ASP A 117 16.31 3.20 -17.91
N GLY A 118 15.14 2.87 -17.35
CA GLY A 118 15.04 1.69 -16.49
C GLY A 118 13.64 1.32 -16.03
N ALA A 119 13.52 0.09 -15.55
CA ALA A 119 12.35 -0.33 -14.78
C ALA A 119 12.31 0.51 -13.50
N HIS A 120 11.31 1.39 -13.41
CA HIS A 120 11.22 2.27 -12.26
C HIS A 120 10.54 1.53 -11.11
N PRO A 121 11.07 1.58 -9.88
CA PRO A 121 10.45 0.87 -8.76
C PRO A 121 9.03 1.38 -8.44
N PHE A 122 8.69 2.60 -8.86
CA PHE A 122 7.39 3.23 -8.58
C PHE A 122 6.42 3.27 -9.76
N PHE A 123 6.90 3.08 -11.00
CA PHE A 123 6.02 3.03 -12.18
C PHE A 123 5.98 1.59 -12.66
N LYS A 124 4.79 1.03 -12.92
CA LYS A 124 4.67 -0.31 -13.55
C LYS A 124 5.17 -0.33 -15.01
N GLU A 125 5.82 0.75 -15.45
CA GLU A 125 6.35 0.98 -16.78
C GLU A 125 7.84 1.34 -16.71
N PHE A 126 8.49 1.25 -17.86
CA PHE A 126 9.87 1.66 -18.04
C PHE A 126 9.95 3.19 -18.05
N ALA A 127 10.54 3.79 -17.03
CA ALA A 127 10.78 5.23 -17.01
C ALA A 127 11.91 5.57 -17.97
N LYS A 128 11.73 6.64 -18.75
CA LYS A 128 12.76 7.15 -19.65
C LYS A 128 13.58 8.22 -18.97
N LYS A 129 14.88 8.26 -19.26
CA LYS A 129 15.76 9.35 -18.86
C LYS A 129 15.16 10.70 -19.26
N GLY A 130 15.10 11.64 -18.32
CA GLY A 130 14.47 12.96 -18.52
C GLY A 130 12.99 13.03 -18.13
N GLN A 131 12.33 11.91 -17.85
CA GLN A 131 10.93 11.92 -17.40
C GLN A 131 10.83 12.54 -16.00
N GLN A 132 9.90 13.48 -15.84
CA GLN A 132 9.69 14.19 -14.59
C GLN A 132 8.57 13.56 -13.76
N TYR A 133 8.73 13.55 -12.45
CA TYR A 133 7.75 13.03 -11.50
C TYR A 133 7.82 13.76 -10.16
N TYR A 134 6.75 13.64 -9.37
CA TYR A 134 6.75 14.11 -7.99
C TYR A 134 7.10 12.95 -7.06
N PHE A 135 8.02 13.18 -6.13
CA PHE A 135 8.36 12.20 -5.11
C PHE A 135 7.66 12.54 -3.80
N PHE A 136 6.90 11.58 -3.29
CA PHE A 136 6.25 11.64 -1.99
C PHE A 136 6.72 10.48 -1.14
N HIS A 137 6.95 10.73 0.14
CA HIS A 137 7.24 9.67 1.11
C HIS A 137 6.05 9.49 2.04
N ALA A 138 5.66 8.25 2.30
CA ALA A 138 4.58 7.92 3.23
C ALA A 138 5.15 7.28 4.49
N ASP A 139 4.82 7.84 5.65
CA ASP A 139 5.27 7.40 6.97
C ASP A 139 4.08 7.22 7.94
N ASN A 140 4.35 6.68 9.13
CA ASN A 140 3.38 6.56 10.24
C ASN A 140 2.05 5.93 9.79
N ILE A 141 2.15 4.86 9.01
CA ILE A 141 1.01 4.12 8.48
C ILE A 141 0.24 3.49 9.63
N ARG A 142 -1.07 3.71 9.64
CA ARG A 142 -2.02 3.13 10.59
C ARG A 142 -3.18 2.52 9.83
N ILE A 143 -3.68 1.41 10.34
CA ILE A 143 -4.94 0.80 9.90
C ILE A 143 -5.86 0.80 11.12
N ASP A 144 -6.97 1.53 11.02
CA ASP A 144 -7.90 1.70 12.13
C ASP A 144 -9.31 1.30 11.66
N LYS A 145 -10.17 0.96 12.63
CA LYS A 145 -11.60 0.82 12.39
C LYS A 145 -12.20 2.19 12.04
N ILE A 146 -13.25 2.20 11.23
CA ILE A 146 -14.06 3.40 10.94
C ILE A 146 -15.04 3.70 12.07
#